data_AF-A0A958EDQ9-F1
#
_entry.id   AF-A0A958EDQ9-F1
#
_cell.length_a   1.000
_cell.length_b   1.000
_cell.length_c   1.000
_cell.angle_alpha   90.00
_cell.angle_beta   90.00
_cell.angle_gamma   90.00
#
_symmetry.space_group_name_H-M   'P 1'
#
loop_
_entity.id
_entity.type
_entity.pdbx_description
1 polymer ?
#
loop_
_entity_poly.entity_id
_entity_poly.type
_entity_poly.pdbx_seq_one_letter_code
_entity_poly.pdbx_strand_id
1 'polypeptide(L)'
;MKKILGNLLRIAISFGILSYLVLTNDISEILAVLKGVEMPLFALALAIFLVALLLFSLRWQVLLTFSGIRLPYHRLVGYYFVGYFLNNFLPTMIGGDIGRAYFVARDSGRQADAVGIILLERILGILATLTLASIATFWAFRQFDSGLILLITIALLA
;
A
#
# COMPACT_ATOMS: atom_id res chain seq x y z
N MET A 1 19.39 22.06 7.31
CA MET A 1 20.28 21.78 6.15
C MET A 1 20.48 20.28 5.89
N LYS A 2 20.89 19.45 6.85
CA LYS A 2 21.08 17.98 6.65
C LYS A 2 19.85 17.24 6.08
N LYS A 3 18.62 17.57 6.54
CA LYS A 3 17.37 16.97 6.01
C LYS A 3 17.05 17.37 4.57
N ILE A 4 17.38 18.61 4.17
CA ILE A 4 17.15 19.11 2.80
C ILE A 4 18.13 18.43 1.83
N LEU A 5 19.40 18.29 2.23
CA LEU A 5 20.42 17.60 1.45
C LEU A 5 20.06 16.12 1.21
N GLY A 6 19.56 15.42 2.24
CA GLY A 6 19.10 14.03 2.10
C GLY A 6 17.91 13.87 1.16
N ASN A 7 16.94 14.80 1.21
CA ASN A 7 15.79 14.78 0.30
C ASN A 7 16.21 15.08 -1.14
N LEU A 8 17.10 16.06 -1.35
CA LEU A 8 17.64 16.39 -2.67
C LEU A 8 18.41 15.21 -3.27
N LEU A 9 19.22 14.52 -2.46
CA LEU A 9 19.93 13.32 -2.89
C LEU A 9 18.95 12.20 -3.28
N ARG A 10 17.88 11.96 -2.50
CA ARG A 10 16.83 10.99 -2.85
C ARG A 10 16.13 11.33 -4.17
N ILE A 11 15.81 12.60 -4.39
CA ILE A 11 15.19 13.07 -5.63
C ILE A 11 16.16 12.84 -6.80
N ALA A 12 17.42 13.25 -6.66
CA ALA A 12 18.45 13.07 -7.68
C ALA A 12 18.67 11.59 -8.02
N ILE A 13 18.72 10.70 -7.03
CA ILE A 13 18.83 9.25 -7.25
C ILE A 13 17.58 8.72 -7.94
N SER A 14 16.39 9.10 -7.51
CA SER A 14 15.12 8.62 -8.10
C SER A 14 15.00 9.04 -9.55
N PHE A 15 15.24 10.32 -9.86
CA PHE A 15 15.27 10.82 -11.23
C PHE A 15 16.42 10.23 -12.04
N GLY A 16 17.58 9.99 -11.43
CA GLY A 16 18.72 9.36 -12.08
C GLY A 16 18.40 7.94 -12.53
N ILE A 17 17.78 7.14 -11.65
CA ILE A 17 17.34 5.78 -11.98
C ILE A 17 16.24 5.79 -13.04
N LEU A 18 15.21 6.63 -12.89
CA LEU A 18 14.13 6.73 -13.88
C LEU A 18 14.66 7.17 -15.24
N SER A 19 15.52 8.19 -15.29
CA SER A 19 16.15 8.65 -16.52
C SER A 19 17.04 7.56 -17.11
N TYR A 20 17.84 6.88 -16.29
CA TYR A 20 18.66 5.77 -16.74
C TYR A 20 17.80 4.67 -17.36
N LEU A 21 16.71 4.25 -16.72
CA LEU A 21 15.78 3.25 -17.27
C LEU A 21 15.17 3.71 -18.60
N VAL A 22 14.71 4.95 -18.69
CA VAL A 22 14.10 5.48 -19.92
C VAL A 22 15.12 5.67 -21.05
N LEU A 23 16.37 6.00 -20.73
CA LEU A 23 17.43 6.21 -21.70
C LEU A 23 18.12 4.91 -22.15
N THR A 24 18.08 3.87 -21.32
CA THR A 24 18.65 2.55 -21.66
C THR A 24 17.65 1.62 -22.34
N ASN A 25 16.35 1.81 -22.11
CA ASN A 25 15.31 1.03 -22.78
C ASN A 25 14.74 1.81 -23.97
N ASP A 26 14.42 1.12 -25.05
CA ASP A 26 13.77 1.75 -26.19
C ASP A 26 12.32 2.10 -25.81
N ILE A 27 11.97 3.39 -25.84
CA ILE A 27 10.60 3.86 -25.56
C ILE A 27 9.58 3.17 -26.49
N SER A 28 10.01 2.80 -27.71
CA SER A 28 9.16 2.07 -28.64
C SER A 28 8.80 0.66 -28.15
N GLU A 29 9.71 -0.04 -27.46
CA GLU A 29 9.43 -1.33 -26.84
C GLU A 29 8.44 -1.19 -25.68
N ILE A 30 8.60 -0.16 -24.83
CA ILE A 30 7.65 0.13 -23.74
C ILE A 30 6.25 0.37 -24.31
N LEU A 31 6.14 1.16 -25.38
CA LEU A 31 4.86 1.42 -26.06
C LEU A 31 4.29 0.18 -26.72
N ALA A 32 5.12 -0.71 -27.26
CA ALA A 32 4.68 -1.99 -27.83
C ALA A 32 4.10 -2.91 -26.75
N VAL A 33 4.75 -3.00 -25.59
CA VAL A 33 4.23 -3.76 -24.43
C VAL A 33 2.89 -3.20 -23.96
N LEU A 34 2.76 -1.88 -23.86
CA LEU A 34 1.49 -1.24 -23.47
C LEU A 34 0.37 -1.49 -24.48
N LYS A 35 0.69 -1.54 -25.78
CA LYS A 35 -0.29 -1.88 -26.84
C LYS A 35 -0.65 -3.37 -26.83
N GLY A 36 0.25 -4.23 -26.38
CA GLY A 36 0.04 -5.67 -26.26
C GLY A 36 -0.77 -6.09 -25.02
N VAL A 37 -1.24 -5.15 -24.19
CA VAL A 37 -2.01 -5.47 -23.00
C VAL A 37 -3.33 -6.16 -23.38
N GLU A 38 -3.51 -7.37 -22.89
CA GLU A 38 -4.76 -8.09 -23.00
C GLU A 38 -5.84 -7.42 -22.13
N MET A 39 -6.76 -6.71 -22.77
CA MET A 39 -7.84 -5.98 -22.09
C MET A 39 -8.65 -6.83 -21.09
N PRO A 40 -8.94 -8.12 -21.34
CA PRO A 40 -9.61 -8.96 -20.34
C PRO A 40 -8.80 -9.15 -19.06
N LEU A 41 -7.48 -9.36 -19.15
CA LEU A 41 -6.61 -9.49 -17.99
C LEU A 41 -6.48 -8.16 -17.24
N PHE A 42 -6.39 -7.05 -17.98
CA PHE A 42 -6.39 -5.71 -17.37
C PHE A 42 -7.69 -5.44 -16.61
N ALA A 43 -8.84 -5.75 -17.20
CA ALA A 43 -10.14 -5.58 -16.55
C ALA A 43 -10.27 -6.48 -15.31
N LEU A 44 -9.76 -7.72 -15.36
CA LEU A 44 -9.72 -8.62 -14.22
C LEU A 44 -8.83 -8.06 -13.09
N ALA A 45 -7.64 -7.57 -13.42
CA ALA A 45 -6.74 -6.95 -12.45
C ALA A 45 -7.38 -5.72 -11.78
N LEU A 46 -8.04 -4.86 -12.57
CA LEU A 46 -8.79 -3.72 -12.06
C LEU A 46 -9.95 -4.15 -11.15
N ALA A 47 -10.70 -5.19 -11.54
CA ALA A 47 -11.79 -5.71 -10.72
C ALA A 47 -11.28 -6.27 -9.38
N ILE A 48 -10.21 -7.06 -9.40
CA ILE A 48 -9.56 -7.59 -8.19
C ILE A 48 -9.11 -6.44 -7.29
N PHE A 49 -8.48 -5.42 -7.87
CA PHE A 49 -8.04 -4.23 -7.13
C PHE A 49 -9.21 -3.50 -6.45
N LEU A 50 -10.31 -3.27 -7.17
CA LEU A 50 -11.50 -2.61 -6.62
C LEU A 50 -12.15 -3.45 -5.52
N VAL A 51 -12.27 -4.77 -5.72
CA VAL A 51 -12.78 -5.69 -4.69
C VAL A 51 -11.89 -5.66 -3.45
N ALA A 52 -10.57 -5.62 -3.61
CA ALA A 52 -9.64 -5.50 -2.49
C ALA A 52 -9.88 -4.21 -1.68
N LEU A 53 -10.08 -3.07 -2.34
CA LEU A 53 -10.43 -1.80 -1.66
C LEU A 53 -11.74 -1.91 -0.87
N LEU A 54 -12.76 -2.56 -1.45
CA LEU A 54 -14.03 -2.80 -0.76
C LEU A 54 -13.83 -3.70 0.48
N LEU A 55 -13.07 -4.79 0.35
CA LEU A 55 -12.75 -5.67 1.47
C LEU A 55 -11.96 -4.95 2.57
N PHE A 56 -11.01 -4.09 2.21
CA PHE A 56 -10.27 -3.30 3.18
C PHE A 56 -11.18 -2.33 3.94
N SER A 57 -12.10 -1.65 3.25
CA SER A 57 -13.08 -0.79 3.92
C SER A 57 -14.05 -1.58 4.82
N LEU A 58 -14.38 -2.83 4.50
CA LEU A 58 -15.18 -3.71 5.37
C LEU A 58 -14.42 -4.07 6.64
N ARG A 59 -13.17 -4.52 6.50
CA ARG A 59 -12.28 -4.80 7.63
C ARG A 59 -12.17 -3.57 8.54
N TRP A 60 -12.01 -2.40 7.96
CA TRP A 60 -11.94 -1.16 8.72
C TRP A 60 -13.25 -0.85 9.45
N GLN A 61 -14.41 -1.06 8.81
CA GLN A 61 -15.72 -0.92 9.47
C GLN A 61 -15.86 -1.83 10.69
N VAL A 62 -15.38 -3.07 10.59
CA VAL A 62 -15.39 -4.02 11.70
C VAL A 62 -14.55 -3.48 12.86
N LEU A 63 -13.33 -3.01 12.60
CA LEU A 63 -12.46 -2.41 13.62
C LEU A 63 -13.07 -1.15 14.26
N LEU A 64 -13.68 -0.28 13.44
CA LEU A 64 -14.40 0.90 13.92
C LEU A 64 -15.55 0.53 14.85
N THR A 65 -16.31 -0.50 14.49
CA THR A 65 -17.46 -0.98 15.27
C THR A 65 -17.04 -1.52 16.63
N PHE A 66 -15.90 -2.22 16.72
CA PHE A 66 -15.35 -2.69 17.99
C PHE A 66 -14.96 -1.56 18.93
N SER A 67 -14.50 -0.43 18.41
CA SER A 67 -14.24 0.78 19.20
C SER A 67 -15.51 1.59 19.48
N GLY A 68 -16.68 1.16 19.02
CA GLY A 68 -17.96 1.83 19.23
C GLY A 68 -18.26 2.96 18.23
N ILE A 69 -17.55 3.04 17.11
CA ILE A 69 -17.85 3.95 16.00
C ILE A 69 -18.70 3.18 14.97
N ARG A 70 -19.94 3.61 14.77
CA ARG A 70 -20.85 3.01 13.78
C ARG A 70 -21.16 4.01 12.68
N LEU A 71 -20.53 3.82 11.53
CA LEU A 71 -20.78 4.60 10.31
C LEU A 71 -21.28 3.68 9.20
N PRO A 72 -22.13 4.19 8.29
CA PRO A 72 -22.62 3.38 7.19
C PRO A 72 -21.48 3.04 6.23
N TYR A 73 -21.48 1.80 5.73
CA TYR A 73 -20.38 1.25 4.94
C TYR A 73 -20.00 2.11 3.72
N HIS A 74 -20.99 2.64 3.00
CA HIS A 74 -20.75 3.48 1.82
C HIS A 74 -19.92 4.75 2.12
N ARG A 75 -20.05 5.35 3.32
CA ARG A 75 -19.21 6.49 3.73
C ARG A 75 -17.77 6.04 3.94
N LEU A 76 -17.58 4.89 4.59
CA LEU A 76 -16.26 4.33 4.85
C LEU A 76 -15.54 3.95 3.55
N VAL A 77 -16.27 3.39 2.57
CA VAL A 77 -15.75 3.17 1.21
C VAL A 77 -15.26 4.48 0.61
N GLY A 78 -16.08 5.54 0.65
CA GLY A 78 -15.71 6.87 0.16
C GLY A 78 -14.43 7.41 0.82
N TYR A 79 -14.32 7.29 2.15
CA TYR A 79 -13.10 7.68 2.86
C TYR A 79 -11.92 6.82 2.43
N TYR A 80 -12.10 5.52 2.23
CA TYR A 80 -11.05 4.61 1.75
C TYR A 80 -10.49 5.04 0.39
N PHE A 81 -11.37 5.41 -0.55
CA PHE A 81 -10.96 5.96 -1.84
C PHE A 81 -10.23 7.30 -1.73
N VAL A 82 -10.71 8.22 -0.89
CA VAL A 82 -10.02 9.51 -0.67
C VAL A 82 -8.65 9.27 -0.04
N GLY A 83 -8.54 8.38 0.94
CA GLY A 83 -7.25 8.01 1.52
C GLY A 83 -6.31 7.38 0.49
N TYR A 84 -6.82 6.50 -0.36
CA TYR A 84 -6.03 5.89 -1.43
C TYR A 84 -5.52 6.94 -2.43
N PHE A 85 -6.38 7.88 -2.84
CA PHE A 85 -6.01 9.01 -3.67
C PHE A 85 -4.90 9.85 -3.00
N LEU A 86 -5.10 10.26 -1.75
CA LEU A 86 -4.11 11.06 -1.02
C LEU A 86 -2.77 10.34 -0.86
N ASN A 87 -2.76 9.03 -0.65
CA ASN A 87 -1.51 8.25 -0.58
C ASN A 87 -0.75 8.19 -1.91
N ASN A 88 -1.43 8.31 -3.05
CA ASN A 88 -0.79 8.29 -4.37
C ASN A 88 -0.35 9.68 -4.83
N PHE A 89 -1.09 10.73 -4.46
CA PHE A 89 -0.83 12.10 -4.92
C PHE A 89 -0.01 12.93 -3.93
N LEU A 90 -0.09 12.64 -2.63
CA LEU A 90 0.75 13.33 -1.65
C LEU A 90 2.12 12.66 -1.55
N PRO A 91 3.21 13.45 -1.48
CA PRO A 91 4.56 12.92 -1.24
C PRO A 91 4.75 12.37 0.19
N THR A 92 3.68 12.29 0.98
CA THR A 92 3.70 11.83 2.37
C THR A 92 3.01 10.48 2.49
N MET A 93 3.73 9.49 3.03
CA MET A 93 3.25 8.11 3.21
C MET A 93 2.12 7.95 4.26
N ILE A 94 1.75 9.05 4.93
CA ILE A 94 0.73 9.07 6.00
C ILE A 94 -0.46 9.96 5.60
N GLY A 95 -0.38 10.70 4.49
CA GLY A 95 -1.41 11.66 4.10
C GLY A 95 -2.80 11.03 3.90
N GLY A 96 -2.86 9.86 3.28
CA GLY A 96 -4.11 9.14 3.08
C GLY A 96 -4.71 8.52 4.35
N ASP A 97 -3.87 8.19 5.32
CA ASP A 97 -4.31 7.68 6.61
C ASP A 97 -4.88 8.80 7.47
N ILE A 98 -4.18 9.94 7.51
CA ILE A 98 -4.67 11.14 8.18
C ILE A 98 -6.02 11.57 7.58
N GLY A 99 -6.14 11.56 6.25
CA GLY A 99 -7.40 11.88 5.58
C GLY A 99 -8.56 11.00 6.05
N ARG A 100 -8.35 9.67 6.10
CA ARG A 100 -9.37 8.72 6.54
C ARG A 100 -9.75 8.86 8.01
N ALA A 101 -8.75 9.00 8.89
CA ALA A 101 -9.00 9.26 10.31
C ALA A 101 -9.74 10.58 10.51
N TYR A 102 -9.37 11.62 9.76
CA TYR A 102 -10.03 12.93 9.84
C TYR A 102 -11.52 12.83 9.50
N PHE A 103 -11.88 12.16 8.40
CA PHE A 103 -13.29 12.03 8.02
C PHE A 103 -14.09 11.20 9.03
N VAL A 104 -13.54 10.10 9.54
CA VAL A 104 -14.22 9.32 10.59
C VAL A 104 -14.35 10.11 11.87
N ALA A 105 -13.30 10.82 12.28
CA ALA A 105 -13.33 11.65 13.47
C ALA A 105 -14.34 12.79 13.36
N ARG A 106 -14.47 13.39 12.17
CA ARG A 106 -15.47 14.43 11.88
C ARG A 106 -16.90 13.88 12.00
N ASP A 107 -17.16 12.71 11.43
CA ASP A 107 -18.51 12.12 11.40
C ASP A 107 -18.91 11.42 12.70
N SER A 108 -17.94 10.97 13.50
CA SER A 108 -18.20 10.26 14.77
C SER A 108 -17.97 11.10 16.02
N GLY A 109 -17.25 12.22 15.93
CA GLY A 109 -16.78 12.99 17.08
C GLY A 109 -15.65 12.33 17.88
N ARG A 110 -15.14 11.17 17.44
CA ARG A 110 -14.21 10.32 18.21
C ARG A 110 -12.81 10.28 17.60
N GLN A 111 -12.06 11.36 17.80
CA GLN A 111 -10.71 11.54 17.22
C GLN A 111 -9.69 10.49 17.68
N ALA A 112 -9.58 10.26 18.99
CA ALA A 112 -8.58 9.34 19.55
C ALA A 112 -8.80 7.91 19.05
N ASP A 113 -10.06 7.46 19.01
CA ASP A 113 -10.42 6.14 18.51
C ASP A 113 -10.12 5.99 17.02
N ALA A 114 -10.47 6.99 16.20
CA ALA A 114 -10.21 6.97 14.76
C ALA A 114 -8.71 6.82 14.44
N VAL A 115 -7.84 7.51 15.17
CA VAL A 115 -6.38 7.39 15.02
C VAL A 115 -5.89 6.03 15.54
N GLY A 116 -6.38 5.58 16.70
CA GLY A 116 -6.02 4.28 17.28
C GLY A 116 -6.34 3.11 16.35
N ILE A 117 -7.47 3.17 15.64
CA ILE A 117 -7.89 2.14 14.69
C ILE A 117 -6.98 2.09 13.46
N ILE A 118 -6.47 3.23 12.98
CA ILE A 118 -5.46 3.24 11.90
C ILE A 118 -4.16 2.57 12.35
N LEU A 119 -3.69 2.86 13.57
CA LEU A 119 -2.50 2.22 14.11
C LEU A 119 -2.70 0.70 14.24
N LEU A 120 -3.86 0.29 14.73
CA LEU A 120 -4.23 -1.11 14.83
C LEU A 120 -4.27 -1.78 13.44
N GLU A 121 -4.85 -1.12 12.43
CA GLU A 121 -4.83 -1.61 11.05
C GLU A 121 -3.41 -1.82 10.53
N ARG A 122 -2.51 -0.87 10.79
CA ARG A 122 -1.10 -0.96 10.36
C ARG A 122 -0.39 -2.12 11.04
N ILE A 123 -0.54 -2.28 12.35
CA ILE A 123 0.06 -3.39 13.08
C ILE A 123 -0.46 -4.73 12.55
N LEU A 124 -1.78 -4.87 12.41
CA LEU A 124 -2.38 -6.09 11.88
C LEU A 124 -1.95 -6.35 10.43
N GLY A 125 -1.81 -5.31 9.61
CA GLY A 125 -1.31 -5.42 8.24
C GLY A 125 0.14 -5.91 8.19
N ILE A 126 1.02 -5.36 9.03
CA ILE A 126 2.41 -5.79 9.16
C ILE A 126 2.48 -7.24 9.63
N LEU A 127 1.77 -7.59 10.71
CA LEU A 127 1.76 -8.96 11.24
C LEU A 127 1.24 -9.97 10.21
N ALA A 128 0.16 -9.64 9.49
CA ALA A 128 -0.38 -10.50 8.45
C ALA A 128 0.64 -10.68 7.31
N THR A 129 1.29 -9.60 6.87
CA THR A 129 2.29 -9.66 5.80
C THR A 129 3.51 -10.45 6.21
N LEU A 130 4.02 -10.25 7.43
CA LEU A 130 5.15 -11.01 7.98
C LEU A 130 4.82 -12.49 8.12
N THR A 131 3.60 -12.82 8.55
CA THR A 131 3.15 -14.20 8.67
C THR A 131 3.08 -14.87 7.29
N LEU A 132 2.46 -14.20 6.31
CA LEU A 132 2.37 -14.71 4.94
C LEU A 132 3.75 -14.85 4.29
N ALA A 133 4.62 -13.86 4.46
CA ALA A 133 5.99 -13.92 3.96
C ALA A 133 6.75 -15.09 4.59
N SER A 134 6.62 -15.29 5.91
CA SER A 134 7.27 -16.42 6.60
C SER A 134 6.79 -17.77 6.10
N ILE A 135 5.47 -17.94 5.88
CA ILE A 135 4.89 -19.17 5.33
C ILE A 135 5.37 -19.41 3.90
N ALA A 136 5.32 -18.39 3.05
CA ALA A 136 5.75 -18.49 1.65
C ALA A 136 7.23 -18.86 1.55
N THR A 137 8.07 -18.23 2.35
CA THR A 137 9.50 -18.53 2.44
C THR A 137 9.74 -19.96 2.95
N PHE A 138 9.06 -20.39 4.01
CA PHE A 138 9.18 -21.77 4.51
C PHE A 138 8.84 -22.81 3.45
N TRP A 139 7.81 -22.54 2.63
CA TRP A 139 7.46 -23.40 1.51
C TRP A 139 8.53 -23.35 0.40
N ALA A 140 9.04 -22.17 0.06
CA ALA A 140 10.12 -22.00 -0.92
C ALA A 140 11.44 -22.67 -0.50
N PHE A 141 11.76 -22.71 0.80
CA PHE A 141 12.91 -23.46 1.35
C PHE A 141 12.86 -24.95 1.04
N ARG A 142 11.68 -25.52 0.78
CA ARG A 142 11.58 -26.92 0.34
C ARG A 142 11.90 -27.12 -1.14
N GLN A 143 11.90 -26.05 -1.93
CA GLN A 143 12.01 -26.10 -3.38
C GLN A 143 13.36 -25.58 -3.92
N PHE A 144 14.04 -24.69 -3.19
CA PHE A 144 15.25 -23.98 -3.64
C PHE A 144 16.41 -24.00 -2.62
N ASP A 145 17.62 -23.69 -3.09
CA ASP A 145 18.88 -23.74 -2.34
C ASP A 145 18.91 -22.76 -1.14
N SER A 146 19.45 -23.23 -0.01
CA SER A 146 19.14 -22.70 1.34
C SER A 146 19.78 -21.35 1.69
N GLY A 147 20.85 -20.93 1.01
CA GLY A 147 21.55 -19.67 1.32
C GLY A 147 20.83 -18.40 0.84
N LEU A 148 20.22 -18.44 -0.34
CA LEU A 148 19.62 -17.27 -0.98
C LEU A 148 18.27 -16.90 -0.33
N ILE A 149 17.53 -17.91 0.13
CA ILE A 149 16.25 -17.75 0.81
C ILE A 149 16.45 -17.15 2.21
N LEU A 150 17.51 -17.54 2.93
CA LEU A 150 17.84 -16.99 4.25
C LEU A 150 18.18 -15.50 4.17
N LEU A 151 18.89 -15.10 3.10
CA LEU A 151 19.26 -13.71 2.82
C LEU A 151 18.03 -12.86 2.46
N ILE A 152 17.11 -13.39 1.63
CA ILE A 152 15.82 -12.74 1.33
C ILE A 152 14.95 -12.61 2.59
N THR A 153 14.95 -13.62 3.47
CA THR A 153 14.15 -13.61 4.71
C THR A 153 14.65 -12.56 5.69
N ILE A 154 15.97 -12.46 5.88
CA ILE A 154 16.58 -11.42 6.72
C ILE A 154 16.31 -10.04 6.14
N ALA A 155 16.41 -9.87 4.81
CA ALA A 155 16.12 -8.60 4.14
C ALA A 155 14.64 -8.18 4.19
N LEU A 156 13.70 -9.14 4.26
CA LEU A 156 12.27 -8.87 4.42
C LEU A 156 11.87 -8.59 5.88
N LEU A 157 12.67 -9.05 6.85
CA LEU A 157 12.45 -8.86 8.29
C LEU A 157 13.20 -7.66 8.88
N ALA A 158 14.20 -7.12 8.18
CA ALA A 158 15.01 -5.95 8.57
C ALA A 158 14.43 -4.63 8.02
#